data_AF-A0A3D5P9L0-F1
#
_entry.id   AF-A0A3D5P9L0-F1
#
_cell.length_a   1.000
_cell.length_b   1.000
_cell.length_c   1.000
_cell.angle_alpha   90.00
_cell.angle_beta   90.00
_cell.angle_gamma   90.00
#
_symmetry.space_group_name_H-M   'P 1'
#
loop_
_entity.id
_entity.type
_entity.pdbx_description
1 polymer ?
#
loop_
_entity_poly.entity_id
_entity_poly.type
_entity_poly.pdbx_seq_one_letter_code
_entity_poly.pdbx_strand_id
1 'polypeptide(L)'
;VCGSDIGYTVPQYIRPERIDKSVDVFFRVRRNFSTSSLNVTSGGQKLISYPRGHMAPGEMEHITLPKQLLSKAAGGAITISAKEVQK
;
A
#
# COMPACT_ATOMS: atom_id res chain seq x y z
N VAL A 1 -7.38 -0.64 4.41
CA VAL A 1 -7.36 0.50 5.37
C VAL A 1 -6.26 1.46 4.94
N CYS A 2 -6.52 2.77 4.96
CA CYS A 2 -5.50 3.78 4.68
C CYS A 2 -4.83 4.23 5.98
N GLY A 3 -3.50 4.39 5.96
CA GLY A 3 -2.79 5.13 7.00
C GLY A 3 -3.08 6.63 6.92
N SER A 4 -2.73 7.38 7.96
CA SER A 4 -3.04 8.81 8.09
C SER A 4 -2.59 9.67 6.90
N ASP A 5 -1.47 9.29 6.26
CA ASP A 5 -0.90 10.01 5.12
C ASP A 5 -1.43 9.56 3.75
N ILE A 6 -2.25 8.50 3.71
CA ILE A 6 -2.89 8.00 2.50
C ILE A 6 -4.30 8.57 2.44
N GLY A 7 -4.64 9.22 1.34
CA GLY A 7 -5.96 9.78 1.09
C GLY A 7 -6.99 8.66 0.96
N TYR A 8 -6.77 7.80 -0.03
CA TYR A 8 -7.65 6.71 -0.39
C TYR A 8 -6.86 5.64 -1.17
N THR A 9 -7.46 4.46 -1.29
CA THR A 9 -6.91 3.33 -2.06
C THR A 9 -7.99 2.79 -3.00
N VAL A 10 -7.60 2.35 -4.20
CA VAL A 10 -8.50 1.75 -5.19
C VAL A 10 -7.79 0.53 -5.81
N PRO A 11 -8.42 -0.65 -5.83
CA PRO A 11 -9.70 -0.98 -5.24
C PRO A 11 -9.65 -0.97 -3.70
N GLN A 12 -10.76 -0.61 -3.05
CA GLN A 12 -10.89 -0.65 -1.58
C GLN A 12 -11.10 -2.07 -1.05
N TYR A 13 -11.72 -2.93 -1.86
CA TYR A 13 -12.00 -4.32 -1.55
C TYR A 13 -11.39 -5.19 -2.62
N ILE A 14 -10.58 -6.15 -2.17
CA ILE A 14 -9.88 -7.08 -3.05
C ILE A 14 -10.43 -8.47 -2.75
N ARG A 15 -10.85 -9.19 -3.80
CA ARG A 15 -11.29 -10.58 -3.69
C ARG A 15 -10.14 -11.49 -4.09
N PRO A 16 -9.36 -12.04 -3.15
CA PRO A 16 -8.18 -12.85 -3.46
C PRO A 16 -8.51 -14.10 -4.30
N GLU A 17 -9.72 -14.63 -4.18
CA GLU A 17 -10.22 -15.75 -4.98
C GLU A 17 -10.26 -15.46 -6.49
N ARG A 18 -10.51 -14.19 -6.85
CA ARG A 18 -10.60 -13.72 -8.25
C ARG A 18 -9.29 -13.16 -8.78
N ILE A 19 -8.21 -13.23 -8.00
CA ILE A 19 -6.87 -12.80 -8.44
C ILE A 19 -6.15 -14.01 -9.01
N ASP A 20 -5.62 -13.88 -10.22
CA ASP A 20 -4.72 -14.85 -10.83
C ASP A 20 -3.35 -14.85 -10.15
N LYS A 21 -2.59 -13.75 -10.32
CA LYS A 21 -1.19 -13.64 -9.86
C LYS A 21 -0.98 -12.47 -8.89
N SER A 22 -1.48 -11.30 -9.26
CA SER A 22 -1.31 -10.05 -8.50
C SER A 22 -2.47 -9.11 -8.76
N VAL A 23 -2.59 -8.09 -7.91
CA VAL A 23 -3.54 -6.99 -8.06
C VAL A 23 -2.82 -5.67 -7.90
N ASP A 24 -3.18 -4.71 -8.74
CA ASP A 24 -2.69 -3.35 -8.62
C ASP A 24 -3.62 -2.54 -7.73
N VAL A 25 -3.03 -1.91 -6.72
CA VAL A 25 -3.71 -1.00 -5.80
C VAL A 25 -3.16 0.39 -6.03
N PHE A 26 -4.04 1.27 -6.47
CA PHE A 26 -3.80 2.68 -6.67
C PHE A 26 -4.08 3.43 -5.38
N PHE A 27 -3.31 4.48 -5.11
CA PHE A 27 -3.53 5.34 -3.95
C PHE A 27 -3.03 6.74 -4.22
N ARG A 28 -3.48 7.68 -3.40
CA ARG A 28 -2.90 9.04 -3.35
C ARG A 28 -2.42 9.35 -1.95
N VAL A 29 -1.27 10.00 -1.87
CA VAL A 29 -0.76 10.57 -0.63
C VAL A 29 -1.48 11.88 -0.33
N ARG A 30 -1.57 12.27 0.95
CA ARG A 30 -2.18 13.54 1.38
C ARG A 30 -1.18 14.69 1.41
N ARG A 31 0.11 14.39 1.49
CA ARG A 31 1.21 15.34 1.54
C ARG A 31 2.34 14.92 0.62
N ASN A 32 3.24 15.83 0.32
CA ASN A 32 4.43 15.51 -0.45
C ASN A 32 5.38 14.68 0.41
N PHE A 33 5.88 13.60 -0.17
CA PHE A 33 6.92 12.76 0.38
C PHE A 33 8.14 12.89 -0.50
N SER A 34 9.32 13.08 0.10
CA SER A 34 10.59 12.85 -0.59
C SER A 34 10.97 11.37 -0.42
N THR A 35 12.24 11.05 -0.16
CA THR A 35 12.71 9.66 0.00
C THR A 35 11.91 8.93 1.07
N SER A 36 11.07 8.02 0.62
CA SER A 36 10.03 7.41 1.44
C SER A 36 9.92 5.92 1.15
N SER A 37 9.24 5.24 2.04
CA SER A 37 8.98 3.83 1.97
C SER A 37 7.50 3.62 2.23
N LEU A 38 6.85 2.98 1.26
CA LEU A 38 5.49 2.53 1.41
C LEU A 38 5.51 1.19 2.11
N ASN A 39 4.86 1.10 3.26
CA ASN A 39 4.75 -0.13 4.03
C ASN A 39 3.33 -0.67 3.94
N VAL A 40 3.23 -1.96 3.63
CA VAL A 40 1.96 -2.68 3.65
C VAL A 40 1.99 -3.57 4.88
N THR A 41 1.06 -3.34 5.78
CA THR A 41 0.96 -4.06 7.06
C THR A 41 -0.40 -4.77 7.14
N SER A 42 -0.48 -5.84 7.92
CA SER A 42 -1.73 -6.53 8.23
C SER A 42 -1.66 -7.06 9.65
N GLY A 43 -2.70 -6.81 10.46
CA GLY A 43 -2.72 -7.23 11.87
C GLY A 43 -1.53 -6.72 12.71
N GLY A 44 -0.94 -5.58 12.36
CA GLY A 44 0.26 -5.03 13.04
C GLY A 44 1.60 -5.60 12.54
N GLN A 45 1.60 -6.59 11.63
CA GLN A 45 2.81 -7.12 11.02
C GLN A 45 3.08 -6.49 9.65
N LYS A 46 4.35 -6.20 9.35
CA LYS A 46 4.80 -5.72 8.04
C LYS A 46 4.83 -6.88 7.05
N LEU A 47 4.01 -6.80 5.99
CA LEU A 47 3.97 -7.78 4.92
C LEU A 47 5.07 -7.51 3.89
N ILE A 48 5.12 -6.27 3.40
CA ILE A 48 6.10 -5.84 2.40
C ILE A 48 6.37 -4.33 2.51
N SER A 49 7.52 -3.92 2.01
CA SER A 49 7.93 -2.53 1.96
C SER A 49 8.41 -2.22 0.54
N TYR A 50 7.97 -1.09 -0.01
CA TYR A 50 8.38 -0.59 -1.31
C TYR A 50 9.12 0.73 -1.13
N PRO A 51 10.38 0.84 -1.57
CA PRO A 51 11.05 2.13 -1.62
C PRO A 51 10.37 3.03 -2.66
N ARG A 52 10.18 4.31 -2.31
CA ARG A 52 9.55 5.34 -3.13
C ARG A 52 10.40 6.62 -3.08
N GLY A 53 10.59 7.23 -4.25
CA GLY A 53 11.48 8.36 -4.44
C GLY A 53 10.85 9.67 -3.99
N HIS A 54 9.93 10.19 -4.78
CA HIS A 54 9.11 11.36 -4.46
C HIS A 54 7.67 10.98 -4.74
N MET A 55 6.76 11.24 -3.80
CA MET A 55 5.32 11.02 -3.99
C MET A 55 4.60 12.33 -3.73
N ALA A 56 3.84 12.81 -4.71
CA ALA A 56 3.06 14.02 -4.60
C ALA A 56 1.56 13.70 -4.62
N PRO A 57 0.72 14.47 -3.89
CA PRO A 57 -0.73 14.29 -3.91
C PRO A 57 -1.36 14.50 -5.30
N GLY A 58 -0.67 15.22 -6.21
CA GLY A 58 -1.11 15.41 -7.59
C GLY A 58 -1.00 14.15 -8.44
N GLU A 59 -0.12 13.21 -8.07
CA GLU A 59 0.14 11.98 -8.82
C GLU A 59 -0.65 10.81 -8.24
N MET A 60 -1.08 9.90 -9.11
CA MET A 60 -1.72 8.65 -8.69
C MET A 60 -0.66 7.56 -8.59
N GLU A 61 -0.36 7.15 -7.36
CA GLU A 61 0.59 6.09 -7.08
C GLU A 61 -0.07 4.72 -7.25
N HIS A 62 0.73 3.70 -7.53
CA HIS A 62 0.26 2.32 -7.52
C HIS A 62 1.28 1.38 -6.88
N ILE A 63 0.79 0.27 -6.35
CA ILE A 63 1.58 -0.89 -5.93
C ILE A 63 0.96 -2.17 -6.43
N THR A 64 1.81 -3.10 -6.85
CA THR A 64 1.40 -4.43 -7.25
C THR A 64 1.53 -5.39 -6.07
N LEU A 65 0.40 -5.90 -5.58
CA LEU A 65 0.36 -6.85 -4.49
C LEU A 65 0.21 -8.28 -5.04
N PRO A 66 1.17 -9.19 -4.77
CA PRO A 66 1.04 -10.58 -5.19
C PRO A 66 -0.02 -11.30 -4.35
N LYS A 67 -0.75 -12.24 -4.97
CA LYS A 67 -1.80 -13.02 -4.32
C LYS A 67 -1.32 -13.72 -3.05
N GLN A 68 -0.10 -14.28 -3.08
CA GLN A 68 0.49 -14.97 -1.92
C GLN A 68 0.63 -14.05 -0.69
N LEU A 69 0.85 -12.76 -0.89
CA LEU A 69 0.93 -11.78 0.20
C LEU A 69 -0.46 -11.49 0.77
N LEU A 70 -1.48 -11.41 -0.08
CA LEU A 70 -2.87 -11.25 0.35
C LEU A 70 -3.35 -12.45 1.17
N SER A 71 -2.91 -13.67 0.84
CA SER A 71 -3.19 -14.86 1.65
C SER A 71 -2.55 -14.82 3.03
N LYS A 72 -1.49 -14.02 3.24
CA LYS A 72 -0.84 -13.81 4.54
C LYS A 72 -1.47 -12.69 5.35
N ALA A 73 -2.40 -11.91 4.77
CA ALA A 73 -3.05 -10.82 5.47
C ALA A 73 -4.02 -11.36 6.53
N ALA A 74 -3.57 -11.35 7.78
CA ALA A 74 -4.37 -11.78 8.93
C ALA A 74 -5.62 -10.88 9.08
N GLY A 75 -6.80 -11.49 9.17
CA GLY A 75 -8.06 -10.77 9.38
C GLY A 75 -8.64 -10.08 8.15
N GLY A 76 -8.16 -10.39 6.94
CA GLY A 76 -8.77 -9.91 5.68
C GLY A 76 -8.59 -8.42 5.39
N ALA A 77 -7.75 -7.73 6.16
CA ALA A 77 -7.47 -6.31 6.00
C ALA A 77 -5.96 -6.05 5.87
N ILE A 78 -5.61 -5.18 4.92
CA ILE A 78 -4.27 -4.62 4.77
C ILE A 78 -4.33 -3.12 5.02
N THR A 79 -3.27 -2.59 5.62
CA THR A 79 -3.06 -1.17 5.86
C THR A 79 -1.87 -0.69 5.07
N ILE A 80 -2.09 0.27 4.18
CA ILE A 80 -1.05 0.93 3.41
C ILE A 80 -0.67 2.22 4.12
N SER A 81 0.61 2.39 4.45
CA SER A 81 1.15 3.59 5.06
C SER A 81 2.41 4.06 4.32
N ALA A 82 2.60 5.36 4.24
CA ALA A 82 3.83 5.96 3.72
C ALA A 82 4.65 6.48 4.91
N LYS A 83 5.95 6.21 4.90
CA LYS A 83 6.89 6.73 5.90
C LYS A 83 8.12 7.29 5.20
N GLU A 84 8.55 8.49 5.57
CA GLU A 84 9.81 9.05 5.09
C GLU A 84 10.98 8.27 5.70
N VAL A 85 11.92 7.85 4.86
CA VAL A 85 13.14 7.18 5.30
C VAL A 85 14.20 8.28 5.36
N GLN A 86 14.53 8.72 6.58
CA GLN A 86 15.69 9.59 6.75
C GLN A 86 16.95 8.77 6.43
N LYS A 87 17.81 9.39 5.63
CA LYS A 87 19.09 8.84 5.19
C LYS A 87 20.10 8.84 6.34
#